data_AF-A0A0L9UWI7-F1
#
_entry.id   AF-A0A0L9UWI7-F1
#
_cell.length_a   1.000
_cell.length_b   1.000
_cell.length_c   1.000
_cell.angle_alpha   90.00
_cell.angle_beta   90.00
_cell.angle_gamma   90.00
#
_symmetry.space_group_name_H-M   'P 1'
#
loop_
_entity.id
_entity.type
_entity.pdbx_description
1 polymer ?
#
loop_
_entity_poly.entity_id
_entity_poly.type
_entity_poly.pdbx_seq_one_letter_code
_entity_poly.pdbx_strand_id
1 'polypeptide(L)'
;MATATEKLSALQTAVAGLNEISENEKSGFINLVTRYLSGEAQHVEWSKIQTPTDEVVVPYDTLAPTPEDASEVKNLLDKLVVLKLNGGLGTTMGCTGPKSVIEVRDGLTFLDLIVIQIENLNSKYGSNVPLLLMNSFNTHDDTQKIIEKYQNSNIEIHTFNQSQYPRLVSEDFLPLPSKGRTDKDGWYPPGHGDVFPSLSNSGKLDALLSQGKEYVFVANSDNLGAIVDLRILINKNEYCMEVTPKTLADVKGGTLISYEGRLLEIAQVPDEHVSEFKSIEKFKIFNTNNLWVNLNAVKRLVESDALKMEIIPNPKEVDGIKVLQLETAAGAAIRFFDKAIGINVPRSRFLPVKATSDLLLVQSDLYTLESGFVIRNKARANPENPSIELGPEFKKVSNFLGRFKSIPSIVELDSLKVAGDVWFGAGVILKGKVSIVAKPDVKLEVPDGAVVADKEGDFLEPVLGRSDPLEEEGEEVGPGGGVVGENCGGEFEDGVAELLGDGFDGLLLERGEEDKVEGGASDRGEEWREERVVVAREVAAEEDSGHGSGLRFGGGVEEVGQAKEEGFWACLQRLKRDSG
;
A
#
# COMPACT_ATOMS: atom_id res chain seq x y z
N MET A 1 -9.63 12.32 -34.01
CA MET A 1 -9.39 11.20 -33.09
C MET A 1 -10.19 10.02 -33.57
N ALA A 2 -9.63 8.81 -33.58
CA ALA A 2 -10.38 7.60 -33.93
C ALA A 2 -11.54 7.39 -32.93
N THR A 3 -12.69 6.96 -33.44
CA THR A 3 -13.87 6.59 -32.64
C THR A 3 -13.55 5.37 -31.76
N ALA A 4 -14.30 5.18 -30.67
CA ALA A 4 -14.11 4.02 -29.78
C ALA A 4 -14.19 2.68 -30.55
N THR A 5 -15.07 2.60 -31.55
CA THR A 5 -15.23 1.42 -32.42
C THR A 5 -14.01 1.17 -33.30
N GLU A 6 -13.42 2.21 -33.89
CA GLU A 6 -12.19 2.10 -34.69
C GLU A 6 -11.00 1.66 -33.83
N LYS A 7 -10.87 2.23 -32.62
CA LYS A 7 -9.85 1.82 -31.65
C LYS A 7 -9.98 0.34 -31.28
N LEU A 8 -11.20 -0.12 -31.03
CA LEU A 8 -11.46 -1.51 -30.65
C LEU A 8 -11.15 -2.49 -31.79
N SER A 9 -11.53 -2.17 -33.03
CA SER A 9 -11.25 -3.03 -34.19
C SER A 9 -9.75 -3.15 -34.48
N ALA A 10 -9.00 -2.03 -34.38
CA ALA A 10 -7.54 -2.03 -34.53
C ALA A 10 -6.88 -2.84 -33.40
N LEU A 11 -7.34 -2.65 -32.16
CA LEU A 11 -6.85 -3.38 -31.00
C LEU A 11 -7.08 -4.89 -31.13
N GLN A 12 -8.28 -5.32 -31.52
CA GLN A 12 -8.60 -6.74 -31.73
C GLN A 12 -7.66 -7.39 -32.75
N THR A 13 -7.39 -6.67 -33.86
CA THR A 13 -6.46 -7.15 -34.89
C THR A 13 -5.03 -7.26 -34.35
N ALA A 14 -4.57 -6.25 -33.59
CA ALA A 14 -3.23 -6.26 -33.00
C ALA A 14 -3.06 -7.37 -31.96
N VAL A 15 -4.04 -7.56 -31.07
CA VAL A 15 -4.05 -8.60 -30.02
C VAL A 15 -4.12 -10.00 -30.62
N ALA A 16 -4.86 -10.20 -31.72
CA ALA A 16 -4.90 -11.48 -32.43
C ALA A 16 -3.50 -11.92 -32.90
N GLY A 17 -2.64 -10.97 -33.24
CA GLY A 17 -1.24 -11.21 -33.66
C GLY A 17 -0.25 -11.49 -32.53
N LEU A 18 -0.65 -11.35 -31.26
CA LEU A 18 0.21 -11.65 -30.10
C LEU A 18 0.19 -13.15 -29.81
N ASN A 19 1.29 -13.85 -30.08
CA ASN A 19 1.38 -15.30 -29.92
C ASN A 19 1.85 -15.71 -28.51
N GLU A 20 2.30 -14.75 -27.71
CA GLU A 20 2.82 -14.92 -26.35
C GLU A 20 1.71 -15.14 -25.31
N ILE A 21 0.45 -14.86 -25.66
CA ILE A 21 -0.71 -14.99 -24.77
C ILE A 21 -1.75 -15.94 -25.36
N SER A 22 -2.46 -16.65 -24.49
CA SER A 22 -3.50 -17.60 -24.84
C SER A 22 -4.77 -16.92 -25.37
N GLU A 23 -5.64 -17.69 -26.04
CA GLU A 23 -6.93 -17.17 -26.52
C GLU A 23 -7.84 -16.69 -25.37
N ASN A 24 -7.74 -17.32 -24.19
CA ASN A 24 -8.46 -16.86 -22.99
C ASN A 24 -7.95 -15.49 -22.54
N GLU A 25 -6.64 -15.27 -22.56
CA GLU A 25 -6.04 -13.98 -22.21
C GLU A 25 -6.38 -12.89 -23.23
N LYS A 26 -6.36 -13.22 -24.53
CA LYS A 26 -6.81 -12.30 -25.59
C LYS A 26 -8.26 -11.88 -25.39
N SER A 27 -9.15 -12.84 -25.15
CA SER A 27 -10.58 -12.58 -24.92
C SER A 27 -10.80 -11.74 -23.66
N GLY A 28 -10.17 -12.12 -22.54
CA GLY A 28 -10.27 -11.39 -21.28
C GLY A 28 -9.75 -9.95 -21.38
N PHE A 29 -8.63 -9.75 -22.07
CA PHE A 29 -8.07 -8.42 -22.31
C PHE A 29 -9.00 -7.56 -23.17
N ILE A 30 -9.48 -8.07 -24.31
CA ILE A 30 -10.41 -7.33 -25.18
C ILE A 30 -11.70 -6.98 -24.44
N ASN A 31 -12.24 -7.89 -23.63
CA ASN A 31 -13.42 -7.62 -22.81
C ASN A 31 -13.17 -6.48 -21.81
N LEU A 32 -12.00 -6.48 -21.16
CA LEU A 32 -11.61 -5.43 -20.23
C LEU A 32 -11.48 -4.07 -20.92
N VAL A 33 -10.79 -4.01 -22.06
CA VAL A 33 -10.63 -2.76 -22.81
C VAL A 33 -11.97 -2.27 -23.39
N THR A 34 -12.83 -3.18 -23.86
CA THR A 34 -14.17 -2.83 -24.37
C THR A 34 -15.00 -2.14 -23.28
N ARG A 35 -15.02 -2.71 -22.08
CA ARG A 35 -15.72 -2.12 -20.92
C ARG A 35 -15.13 -0.76 -20.54
N TYR A 36 -13.81 -0.63 -20.55
CA TYR A 36 -13.14 0.66 -20.31
C TYR A 36 -13.55 1.73 -21.32
N LEU A 37 -13.53 1.41 -22.62
CA LEU A 37 -13.92 2.35 -23.68
C LEU A 37 -15.41 2.69 -23.68
N SER A 38 -16.27 1.75 -23.27
CA SER A 38 -17.71 1.98 -23.18
C SER A 38 -18.10 3.02 -22.13
N GLY A 39 -17.20 3.32 -21.18
CA GLY A 39 -17.51 4.19 -20.06
C GLY A 39 -18.57 3.59 -19.14
N GLU A 40 -18.66 2.26 -19.04
CA GLU A 40 -19.35 1.55 -17.95
C GLU A 40 -18.65 1.81 -16.58
N ALA A 41 -18.32 3.07 -16.30
CA ALA A 41 -18.14 3.55 -14.95
C ALA A 41 -19.54 3.52 -14.34
N GLN A 42 -19.78 2.56 -13.46
CA GLN A 42 -20.95 2.63 -12.59
C GLN A 42 -20.71 3.80 -11.64
N HIS A 43 -21.13 5.00 -12.07
CA HIS A 43 -21.11 6.18 -11.25
C HIS A 43 -21.95 5.90 -10.00
N VAL A 44 -21.31 5.93 -8.84
CA VAL A 44 -22.01 5.78 -7.58
C VAL A 44 -22.74 7.09 -7.29
N GLU A 45 -24.05 7.01 -7.12
CA GLU A 45 -24.84 8.15 -6.71
C GLU A 45 -24.63 8.38 -5.19
N TRP A 46 -23.83 9.39 -4.84
CA TRP A 46 -23.36 9.61 -3.46
C TRP A 46 -24.49 9.66 -2.43
N SER A 47 -25.63 10.27 -2.80
CA SER A 47 -26.83 10.38 -1.95
C SER A 47 -27.48 9.04 -1.57
N LYS A 48 -27.19 7.96 -2.32
CA LYS A 48 -27.70 6.61 -2.07
C LYS A 48 -26.75 5.74 -1.25
N ILE A 49 -25.54 6.22 -0.97
CA ILE A 49 -24.57 5.48 -0.15
C ILE A 49 -25.03 5.49 1.30
N GLN A 50 -25.10 4.29 1.89
CA GLN A 50 -25.42 4.13 3.31
C GLN A 50 -24.31 3.35 4.02
N THR A 51 -24.15 3.61 5.32
CA THR A 51 -23.32 2.77 6.18
C THR A 51 -23.93 1.36 6.22
N PRO A 52 -23.12 0.29 6.04
CA PRO A 52 -23.60 -1.07 6.20
C PRO A 52 -24.20 -1.31 7.59
N THR A 53 -25.26 -2.12 7.65
CA THR A 53 -25.81 -2.58 8.92
C THR A 53 -24.99 -3.75 9.48
N ASP A 54 -25.22 -4.13 10.74
CA ASP A 54 -24.53 -5.25 11.38
C ASP A 54 -24.89 -6.62 10.77
N GLU A 55 -25.97 -6.71 9.99
CA GLU A 55 -26.29 -7.90 9.19
C GLU A 55 -25.46 -8.00 7.90
N VAL A 56 -25.03 -6.86 7.36
CA VAL A 56 -24.19 -6.78 6.15
C VAL A 56 -22.71 -6.84 6.54
N VAL A 57 -22.32 -6.15 7.61
CA VAL A 57 -20.97 -6.19 8.17
C VAL A 57 -21.05 -6.73 9.60
N VAL A 58 -20.86 -8.04 9.73
CA VAL A 58 -21.03 -8.75 10.98
C VAL A 58 -19.86 -8.48 11.92
N PRO A 59 -20.09 -8.05 13.18
CA PRO A 59 -19.02 -7.93 14.16
C PRO A 59 -18.37 -9.30 14.44
N TYR A 60 -17.04 -9.40 14.44
CA TYR A 60 -16.36 -10.68 14.64
C TYR A 60 -16.74 -11.39 15.95
N ASP A 61 -16.98 -10.63 17.01
CA ASP A 61 -17.29 -11.18 18.34
C ASP A 61 -18.66 -11.85 18.41
N THR A 62 -19.58 -11.55 17.48
CA THR A 62 -20.90 -12.18 17.40
C THR A 62 -20.90 -13.50 16.62
N LEU A 63 -19.79 -13.82 15.95
CA LEU A 63 -19.65 -15.10 15.24
C LEU A 63 -19.70 -16.28 16.20
N ALA A 64 -20.26 -17.39 15.72
CA ALA A 64 -20.24 -18.65 16.45
C ALA A 64 -18.81 -19.00 16.89
N PRO A 65 -18.63 -19.56 18.11
CA PRO A 65 -17.34 -20.02 18.55
C PRO A 65 -16.86 -21.19 17.69
N THR A 66 -15.54 -21.41 17.69
CA THR A 66 -14.93 -22.57 17.04
C THR A 66 -15.51 -23.87 17.63
N PRO A 67 -15.82 -24.89 16.82
CA PRO A 67 -16.26 -26.18 17.33
C PRO A 67 -15.23 -26.81 18.27
N GLU A 68 -15.70 -27.41 19.36
CA GLU A 68 -14.84 -28.13 20.30
C GLU A 68 -14.43 -29.52 19.77
N ASP A 69 -15.28 -30.12 18.93
CA ASP A 69 -14.99 -31.43 18.32
C ASP A 69 -13.96 -31.30 17.19
N ALA A 70 -12.80 -31.94 17.38
CA ALA A 70 -11.74 -32.01 16.39
C ALA A 70 -12.22 -32.61 15.06
N SER A 71 -13.21 -33.51 15.08
CA SER A 71 -13.78 -34.12 13.87
C SER A 71 -14.56 -33.11 13.06
N GLU A 72 -15.31 -32.21 13.72
CA GLU A 72 -16.03 -31.12 13.07
C GLU A 72 -15.06 -30.08 12.48
N VAL A 73 -14.01 -29.73 13.24
CA VAL A 73 -12.94 -28.84 12.75
C VAL A 73 -12.26 -29.45 11.52
N LYS A 74 -11.92 -30.74 11.56
CA LYS A 74 -11.35 -31.45 10.42
C LYS A 74 -12.27 -31.40 9.19
N ASN A 75 -13.57 -31.63 9.37
CA ASN A 75 -14.54 -31.57 8.27
C ASN A 75 -14.63 -30.18 7.63
N LEU A 76 -14.51 -29.11 8.42
CA LEU A 76 -14.45 -27.73 7.90
C LEU A 76 -13.15 -27.50 7.12
N LEU A 77 -12.01 -27.88 7.70
CA LEU A 77 -10.69 -27.71 7.08
C LEU A 77 -10.53 -28.54 5.80
N ASP A 78 -11.09 -29.75 5.75
CA ASP A 78 -11.06 -30.58 4.56
C ASP A 78 -11.80 -29.96 3.37
N LYS A 79 -12.71 -29.01 3.62
CA LYS A 79 -13.40 -28.22 2.58
C LYS A 79 -12.71 -26.90 2.24
N LEU A 80 -11.66 -26.52 2.97
CA LEU A 80 -10.94 -25.27 2.81
C LEU A 80 -9.73 -25.42 1.89
N VAL A 81 -9.46 -24.35 1.15
CA VAL A 81 -8.24 -24.07 0.41
C VAL A 81 -7.67 -22.74 0.87
N VAL A 82 -6.37 -22.63 1.08
CA VAL A 82 -5.73 -21.33 1.36
C VAL A 82 -5.04 -20.84 0.08
N LEU A 83 -5.35 -19.64 -0.38
CA LEU A 83 -4.74 -19.02 -1.54
C LEU A 83 -4.02 -17.73 -1.14
N LYS A 84 -2.75 -17.63 -1.54
CA LYS A 84 -1.95 -16.42 -1.34
C LYS A 84 -1.68 -15.72 -2.66
N LEU A 85 -2.01 -14.43 -2.70
CA LEU A 85 -1.73 -13.55 -3.83
C LEU A 85 -0.22 -13.27 -3.85
N ASN A 86 0.49 -13.89 -4.79
CA ASN A 86 1.95 -13.92 -4.88
C ASN A 86 2.46 -13.34 -6.22
N GLY A 87 1.65 -12.51 -6.88
CA GLY A 87 2.01 -11.87 -8.14
C GLY A 87 2.91 -10.64 -8.01
N GLY A 88 3.00 -10.06 -6.82
CA GLY A 88 3.72 -8.82 -6.54
C GLY A 88 5.22 -9.01 -6.30
N LEU A 89 6.02 -8.10 -6.86
CA LEU A 89 7.45 -8.01 -6.61
C LEU A 89 7.75 -7.17 -5.36
N GLY A 90 8.89 -7.44 -4.73
CA GLY A 90 9.42 -6.63 -3.63
C GLY A 90 10.17 -5.36 -4.07
N THR A 91 9.94 -4.84 -5.29
CA THR A 91 10.72 -3.75 -5.90
C THR A 91 10.69 -2.46 -5.09
N THR A 92 9.56 -2.12 -4.46
CA THR A 92 9.44 -0.97 -3.55
C THR A 92 10.43 -1.03 -2.40
N MET A 93 10.76 -2.24 -1.94
CA MET A 93 11.74 -2.51 -0.89
C MET A 93 13.12 -2.93 -1.45
N GLY A 94 13.34 -2.75 -2.77
CA GLY A 94 14.61 -3.04 -3.43
C GLY A 94 14.89 -4.54 -3.70
N CYS A 95 13.90 -5.42 -3.56
CA CYS A 95 14.05 -6.84 -3.86
C CYS A 95 13.67 -7.14 -5.32
N THR A 96 14.41 -8.05 -5.96
CA THR A 96 14.19 -8.44 -7.37
C THR A 96 13.17 -9.57 -7.54
N GLY A 97 12.93 -10.35 -6.49
CA GLY A 97 12.04 -11.51 -6.51
C GLY A 97 10.63 -11.25 -5.95
N PRO A 98 9.83 -12.32 -5.77
CA PRO A 98 8.52 -12.25 -5.16
C PRO A 98 8.63 -11.69 -3.74
N LYS A 99 7.69 -10.84 -3.33
CA LYS A 99 7.75 -10.23 -2.00
C LYS A 99 7.68 -11.26 -0.86
N SER A 100 7.05 -12.40 -1.11
CA SER A 100 6.90 -13.50 -0.15
C SER A 100 8.22 -14.14 0.30
N VAL A 101 9.32 -13.87 -0.40
CA VAL A 101 10.65 -14.44 -0.13
C VAL A 101 11.53 -13.52 0.72
N ILE A 102 11.02 -12.34 1.07
CA ILE A 102 11.70 -11.44 2.00
C ILE A 102 11.71 -12.11 3.38
N GLU A 103 12.88 -12.15 4.00
CA GLU A 103 13.04 -12.61 5.37
C GLU A 103 12.28 -11.68 6.33
N VAL A 104 11.39 -12.29 7.10
CA VAL A 104 10.57 -11.60 8.08
C VAL A 104 11.24 -11.69 9.43
N ARG A 105 11.56 -12.90 9.92
CA ARG A 105 12.10 -13.08 11.29
C ARG A 105 12.79 -14.42 11.43
N ASP A 106 13.87 -14.47 12.21
CA ASP A 106 14.60 -15.71 12.55
C ASP A 106 15.01 -16.56 11.33
N GLY A 107 15.41 -15.92 10.21
CA GLY A 107 15.74 -16.63 8.97
C GLY A 107 14.55 -17.09 8.14
N LEU A 108 13.31 -16.82 8.57
CA LEU A 108 12.08 -17.27 7.93
C LEU A 108 11.47 -16.17 7.07
N THR A 109 11.10 -16.52 5.84
CA THR A 109 10.39 -15.65 4.90
C THR A 109 8.88 -15.64 5.16
N PHE A 110 8.13 -14.75 4.53
CA PHE A 110 6.65 -14.81 4.59
C PHE A 110 6.12 -16.18 4.15
N LEU A 111 6.69 -16.74 3.08
CA LEU A 111 6.26 -18.04 2.57
C LEU A 111 6.58 -19.17 3.58
N ASP A 112 7.72 -19.11 4.27
CA ASP A 112 8.04 -20.06 5.34
C ASP A 112 6.99 -20.02 6.44
N LEU A 113 6.66 -18.82 6.93
CA LEU A 113 5.66 -18.64 7.98
C LEU A 113 4.29 -19.17 7.56
N ILE A 114 3.85 -18.89 6.33
CA ILE A 114 2.58 -19.38 5.80
C ILE A 114 2.57 -20.92 5.71
N VAL A 115 3.66 -21.52 5.23
CA VAL A 115 3.79 -22.98 5.16
C VAL A 115 3.73 -23.60 6.54
N ILE A 116 4.51 -23.09 7.51
CA ILE A 116 4.53 -23.57 8.88
C ILE A 116 3.13 -23.47 9.52
N GLN A 117 2.40 -22.37 9.30
CA GLN A 117 1.04 -22.20 9.84
C GLN A 117 0.08 -23.30 9.34
N ILE A 118 0.09 -23.60 8.04
CA ILE A 118 -0.82 -24.59 7.43
C ILE A 118 -0.37 -26.02 7.76
N GLU A 119 0.94 -26.28 7.78
CA GLU A 119 1.49 -27.57 8.19
C GLU A 119 1.13 -27.91 9.64
N ASN A 120 1.21 -26.93 10.54
CA ASN A 120 0.77 -27.07 11.93
C ASN A 120 -0.74 -27.32 12.02
N LEU A 121 -1.53 -26.65 11.18
CA LEU A 121 -2.99 -26.84 11.11
C LEU A 121 -3.34 -28.27 10.68
N ASN A 122 -2.71 -28.75 9.60
CA ASN A 122 -2.88 -30.10 9.08
C ASN A 122 -2.46 -31.17 10.09
N SER A 123 -1.31 -30.97 10.74
CA SER A 123 -0.80 -31.92 11.73
C SER A 123 -1.65 -31.95 13.01
N LYS A 124 -2.17 -30.79 13.45
CA LYS A 124 -2.99 -30.68 14.67
C LYS A 124 -4.36 -31.35 14.52
N TYR A 125 -5.02 -31.19 13.38
CA TYR A 125 -6.40 -31.69 13.17
C TYR A 125 -6.48 -32.90 12.23
N GLY A 126 -5.34 -33.39 11.73
CA GLY A 126 -5.29 -34.48 10.76
C GLY A 126 -5.96 -34.12 9.42
N SER A 127 -6.07 -32.84 9.08
CA SER A 127 -6.69 -32.34 7.84
C SER A 127 -5.68 -32.29 6.69
N ASN A 128 -6.18 -32.08 5.46
CA ASN A 128 -5.35 -31.78 4.30
C ASN A 128 -5.78 -30.47 3.63
N VAL A 129 -5.39 -29.34 4.21
CA VAL A 129 -5.59 -28.00 3.65
C VAL A 129 -4.45 -27.71 2.66
N PRO A 130 -4.75 -27.55 1.36
CA PRO A 130 -3.74 -27.17 0.37
C PRO A 130 -3.47 -25.66 0.39
N LEU A 131 -2.23 -25.29 0.07
CA LEU A 131 -1.79 -23.93 -0.17
C LEU A 131 -1.68 -23.68 -1.68
N LEU A 132 -2.40 -22.68 -2.19
CA LEU A 132 -2.29 -22.19 -3.55
C LEU A 132 -1.52 -20.87 -3.57
N LEU A 133 -0.52 -20.77 -4.44
CA LEU A 133 0.18 -19.52 -4.73
C LEU A 133 -0.23 -19.03 -6.11
N MET A 134 -0.93 -17.90 -6.15
CA MET A 134 -1.25 -17.21 -7.40
C MET A 134 -0.07 -16.32 -7.78
N ASN A 135 0.77 -16.82 -8.69
CA ASN A 135 1.97 -16.14 -9.16
C ASN A 135 1.66 -15.22 -10.35
N SER A 136 2.64 -14.44 -10.78
CA SER A 136 2.67 -13.79 -12.09
C SER A 136 3.87 -14.30 -12.90
N PHE A 137 3.95 -13.96 -14.18
CA PHE A 137 5.16 -14.18 -14.98
C PHE A 137 6.42 -13.50 -14.39
N ASN A 138 6.26 -12.54 -13.47
CA ASN A 138 7.39 -11.92 -12.76
C ASN A 138 7.87 -12.74 -11.55
N THR A 139 7.02 -13.58 -10.96
CA THR A 139 7.29 -14.26 -9.70
C THR A 139 7.33 -15.79 -9.81
N HIS A 140 6.85 -16.36 -10.92
CA HIS A 140 6.66 -17.81 -11.06
C HIS A 140 7.95 -18.61 -10.90
N ASP A 141 8.96 -18.32 -11.71
CA ASP A 141 10.19 -19.14 -11.77
C ASP A 141 10.95 -19.13 -10.44
N ASP A 142 10.99 -17.99 -9.77
CA ASP A 142 11.61 -17.87 -8.45
C ASP A 142 10.79 -18.60 -7.39
N THR A 143 9.46 -18.53 -7.46
CA THR A 143 8.58 -19.26 -6.54
C THR A 143 8.74 -20.76 -6.71
N GLN A 144 8.84 -21.29 -7.94
CA GLN A 144 9.05 -22.73 -8.20
C GLN A 144 10.30 -23.26 -7.51
N LYS A 145 11.44 -22.57 -7.68
CA LYS A 145 12.71 -22.96 -7.05
C LYS A 145 12.61 -22.97 -5.52
N ILE A 146 11.85 -22.04 -4.95
CA ILE A 146 11.75 -21.89 -3.50
C ILE A 146 10.85 -22.96 -2.90
N ILE A 147 9.75 -23.34 -3.56
CA ILE A 147 8.83 -24.34 -3.01
C ILE A 147 9.41 -25.76 -2.96
N GLU A 148 10.49 -26.04 -3.71
CA GLU A 148 11.21 -27.31 -3.65
C GLU A 148 11.68 -27.66 -2.24
N LYS A 149 11.98 -26.66 -1.39
CA LYS A 149 12.40 -26.91 0.00
C LYS A 149 11.30 -27.54 0.88
N TYR A 150 10.04 -27.45 0.46
CA TYR A 150 8.89 -27.96 1.22
C TYR A 150 8.39 -29.33 0.71
N GLN A 151 9.11 -30.00 -0.19
CA GLN A 151 8.68 -31.30 -0.74
C GLN A 151 8.44 -32.39 0.31
N ASN A 152 9.10 -32.29 1.47
CA ASN A 152 8.96 -33.24 2.60
C ASN A 152 8.07 -32.70 3.73
N SER A 153 7.45 -31.53 3.56
CA SER A 153 6.53 -30.94 4.55
C SER A 153 5.13 -31.55 4.42
N ASN A 154 4.38 -31.59 5.51
CA ASN A 154 3.00 -32.10 5.56
C ASN A 154 1.98 -31.07 5.02
N ILE A 155 2.18 -30.64 3.77
CA ILE A 155 1.36 -29.65 3.09
C ILE A 155 1.41 -29.86 1.58
N GLU A 156 0.24 -29.78 0.94
CA GLU A 156 0.15 -29.75 -0.51
C GLU A 156 0.25 -28.31 -1.01
N ILE A 157 1.33 -28.01 -1.76
CA ILE A 157 1.54 -26.68 -2.36
C ILE A 157 1.25 -26.75 -3.85
N HIS A 158 0.36 -25.88 -4.32
CA HIS A 158 0.06 -25.68 -5.72
C HIS A 158 0.41 -24.27 -6.15
N THR A 159 0.77 -24.13 -7.41
CA THR A 159 1.03 -22.84 -8.04
C THR A 159 0.24 -22.73 -9.33
N PHE A 160 -0.21 -21.53 -9.65
CA PHE A 160 -0.70 -21.18 -10.98
C PHE A 160 -0.34 -19.74 -11.29
N ASN A 161 -0.24 -19.40 -12.57
CA ASN A 161 -0.05 -18.01 -12.99
C ASN A 161 -1.40 -17.35 -13.21
N GLN A 162 -1.50 -16.11 -12.75
CA GLN A 162 -2.50 -15.20 -13.27
C GLN A 162 -2.18 -14.80 -14.72
N SER A 163 -3.15 -14.21 -15.40
CA SER A 163 -3.07 -13.78 -16.79
C SER A 163 -1.94 -12.76 -17.02
N GLN A 164 -1.45 -12.73 -18.26
CA GLN A 164 -0.48 -11.75 -18.74
C GLN A 164 -1.13 -10.88 -19.82
N TYR A 165 -1.36 -9.59 -19.55
CA TYR A 165 -1.95 -8.67 -20.52
C TYR A 165 -0.91 -7.70 -21.09
N PRO A 166 -1.06 -7.28 -22.36
CA PRO A 166 -0.15 -6.32 -22.97
C PRO A 166 -0.45 -4.90 -22.47
N ARG A 167 0.58 -4.13 -22.13
CA ARG A 167 0.44 -2.70 -21.81
C ARG A 167 -0.07 -1.97 -23.06
N LEU A 168 -1.00 -1.03 -22.89
CA LEU A 168 -1.50 -0.21 -24.00
C LEU A 168 -0.67 1.07 -24.09
N VAL A 169 -0.21 1.46 -25.28
CA VAL A 169 0.40 2.77 -25.46
C VAL A 169 -0.68 3.84 -25.44
N SER A 170 -0.55 4.86 -24.59
CA SER A 170 -1.61 5.83 -24.34
C SER A 170 -1.95 6.70 -25.57
N GLU A 171 -0.96 6.95 -26.44
CA GLU A 171 -1.11 7.81 -27.62
C GLU A 171 -2.00 7.19 -28.71
N ASP A 172 -1.72 5.95 -29.11
CA ASP A 172 -2.40 5.27 -30.21
C ASP A 172 -3.25 4.07 -29.78
N PHE A 173 -3.25 3.75 -28.49
CA PHE A 173 -4.08 2.71 -27.88
C PHE A 173 -3.79 1.30 -28.43
N LEU A 174 -2.58 1.08 -28.94
CA LEU A 174 -2.12 -0.22 -29.42
C LEU A 174 -1.30 -0.96 -28.35
N PRO A 175 -1.27 -2.30 -28.38
CA PRO A 175 -0.42 -3.08 -27.49
C PRO A 175 1.06 -2.73 -27.67
N LEU A 176 1.76 -2.45 -26.58
CA LEU A 176 3.19 -2.18 -26.58
C LEU A 176 4.02 -3.34 -27.18
N PRO A 177 3.67 -4.63 -26.97
CA PRO A 177 4.34 -5.75 -27.66
C PRO A 177 4.22 -5.70 -29.18
N SER A 178 3.12 -5.19 -29.74
CA SER A 178 2.96 -5.00 -31.18
C SER A 178 3.92 -3.96 -31.77
N LYS A 179 4.53 -3.12 -30.92
CA LYS A 179 5.57 -2.15 -31.30
C LYS A 179 7.00 -2.68 -31.11
N GLY A 180 7.16 -3.98 -30.87
CA GLY A 180 8.46 -4.63 -30.73
C GLY A 180 8.99 -4.74 -29.30
N ARG A 181 8.25 -4.29 -28.28
CA ARG A 181 8.58 -4.51 -26.86
C ARG A 181 7.91 -5.77 -26.32
N THR A 182 8.45 -6.92 -26.72
CA THR A 182 7.92 -8.25 -26.38
C THR A 182 8.52 -8.85 -25.10
N ASP A 183 9.52 -8.19 -24.51
CA ASP A 183 10.09 -8.51 -23.20
C ASP A 183 9.11 -8.19 -22.05
N LYS A 184 9.49 -8.50 -20.81
CA LYS A 184 8.60 -8.41 -19.62
C LYS A 184 7.94 -7.03 -19.46
N ASP A 185 8.60 -5.97 -19.90
CA ASP A 185 8.09 -4.60 -19.84
C ASP A 185 7.00 -4.28 -20.87
N GLY A 186 6.79 -5.14 -21.87
CA GLY A 186 5.62 -5.11 -22.74
C GLY A 186 4.32 -5.51 -22.03
N TRP A 187 4.41 -6.17 -20.87
CA TRP A 187 3.31 -6.89 -20.25
C TRP A 187 3.06 -6.46 -18.79
N TYR A 188 1.90 -6.86 -18.26
CA TYR A 188 1.56 -6.69 -16.85
C TYR A 188 0.52 -7.74 -16.41
N PRO A 189 0.53 -8.14 -15.12
CA PRO A 189 -0.58 -8.90 -14.54
C PRO A 189 -1.78 -7.96 -14.29
N PRO A 190 -3.02 -8.34 -14.63
CA PRO A 190 -4.18 -7.44 -14.60
C PRO A 190 -4.83 -7.25 -13.21
N GLY A 191 -3.99 -7.13 -12.18
CA GLY A 191 -4.40 -6.97 -10.80
C GLY A 191 -4.96 -8.25 -10.18
N HIS A 192 -5.23 -8.21 -8.88
CA HIS A 192 -5.65 -9.41 -8.14
C HIS A 192 -7.10 -9.84 -8.41
N GLY A 193 -7.93 -9.04 -9.09
CA GLY A 193 -9.27 -9.45 -9.53
C GLY A 193 -9.26 -10.58 -10.56
N ASP A 194 -8.13 -10.80 -11.21
CA ASP A 194 -7.89 -11.92 -12.14
C ASP A 194 -7.78 -13.28 -11.43
N VAL A 195 -7.77 -13.31 -10.10
CA VAL A 195 -7.76 -14.56 -9.32
C VAL A 195 -8.88 -15.52 -9.72
N PHE A 196 -10.08 -15.02 -10.00
CA PHE A 196 -11.23 -15.87 -10.35
C PHE A 196 -11.09 -16.51 -11.74
N PRO A 197 -10.91 -15.75 -12.85
CA PRO A 197 -10.71 -16.35 -14.16
C PRO A 197 -9.43 -17.20 -14.23
N SER A 198 -8.31 -16.77 -13.64
CA SER A 198 -7.07 -17.56 -13.68
C SER A 198 -7.16 -18.86 -12.88
N LEU A 199 -7.85 -18.87 -11.73
CA LEU A 199 -8.08 -20.11 -10.97
C LEU A 199 -8.92 -21.10 -11.79
N SER A 200 -9.93 -20.62 -12.52
CA SER A 200 -10.72 -21.43 -13.45
C SER A 200 -9.87 -21.94 -14.62
N ASN A 201 -9.20 -21.04 -15.34
CA ASN A 201 -8.39 -21.34 -16.52
C ASN A 201 -7.22 -22.29 -16.23
N SER A 202 -6.68 -22.28 -15.00
CA SER A 202 -5.63 -23.20 -14.58
C SER A 202 -6.10 -24.66 -14.40
N GLY A 203 -7.41 -24.91 -14.44
CA GLY A 203 -8.02 -26.21 -14.10
C GLY A 203 -7.98 -26.54 -12.60
N LYS A 204 -7.38 -25.70 -11.77
CA LYS A 204 -7.29 -25.92 -10.32
C LYS A 204 -8.66 -25.78 -9.65
N LEU A 205 -9.53 -24.89 -10.12
CA LEU A 205 -10.89 -24.77 -9.60
C LEU A 205 -11.64 -26.11 -9.63
N ASP A 206 -11.66 -26.76 -10.81
CA ASP A 206 -12.34 -28.05 -11.00
C ASP A 206 -11.67 -29.17 -10.22
N ALA A 207 -10.33 -29.20 -10.19
CA ALA A 207 -9.58 -30.17 -9.41
C ALA A 207 -9.92 -30.07 -7.91
N LEU A 208 -9.95 -28.87 -7.34
CA LEU A 208 -10.28 -28.64 -5.94
C LEU A 208 -11.74 -29.00 -5.64
N LEU A 209 -12.68 -28.60 -6.50
CA LEU A 209 -14.09 -28.99 -6.36
C LEU A 209 -14.27 -30.51 -6.39
N SER A 210 -13.53 -31.22 -7.26
CA SER A 210 -13.58 -32.69 -7.34
C SER A 210 -13.03 -33.39 -6.10
N GLN A 211 -12.18 -32.72 -5.33
CA GLN A 211 -11.67 -33.18 -4.03
C GLN A 211 -12.63 -32.87 -2.87
N GLY A 212 -13.78 -32.22 -3.14
CA GLY A 212 -14.74 -31.82 -2.11
C GLY A 212 -14.40 -30.50 -1.41
N LYS A 213 -13.51 -29.69 -1.98
CA LYS A 213 -13.27 -28.33 -1.48
C LYS A 213 -14.46 -27.44 -1.81
N GLU A 214 -14.88 -26.60 -0.87
CA GLU A 214 -16.03 -25.70 -1.01
C GLU A 214 -15.64 -24.22 -0.92
N TYR A 215 -14.59 -23.89 -0.17
CA TYR A 215 -14.18 -22.52 0.11
C TYR A 215 -12.70 -22.28 -0.15
N VAL A 216 -12.37 -21.07 -0.62
CA VAL A 216 -11.01 -20.55 -0.69
C VAL A 216 -10.86 -19.33 0.20
N PHE A 217 -9.84 -19.34 1.06
CA PHE A 217 -9.38 -18.19 1.82
C PHE A 217 -8.25 -17.50 1.06
N VAL A 218 -8.56 -16.36 0.43
CA VAL A 218 -7.63 -15.52 -0.33
C VAL A 218 -7.05 -14.44 0.57
N ALA A 219 -5.72 -14.29 0.57
CA ALA A 219 -5.06 -13.17 1.24
C ALA A 219 -3.76 -12.78 0.53
N ASN A 220 -3.24 -11.58 0.81
CA ASN A 220 -1.91 -11.20 0.35
C ASN A 220 -0.83 -12.08 0.99
N SER A 221 0.24 -12.41 0.23
CA SER A 221 1.38 -13.14 0.78
C SER A 221 2.20 -12.33 1.79
N ASP A 222 2.06 -11.01 1.79
CA ASP A 222 2.75 -10.09 2.71
C ASP A 222 1.91 -9.66 3.93
N ASN A 223 0.72 -10.25 4.14
CA ASN A 223 -0.08 -10.05 5.36
C ASN A 223 0.12 -11.21 6.34
N LEU A 224 0.87 -10.95 7.41
CA LEU A 224 1.21 -11.94 8.44
C LEU A 224 0.04 -12.25 9.38
N GLY A 225 -0.95 -11.34 9.47
CA GLY A 225 -2.16 -11.54 10.27
C GLY A 225 -3.22 -12.41 9.58
N ALA A 226 -3.08 -12.66 8.28
CA ALA A 226 -4.05 -13.42 7.49
C ALA A 226 -3.91 -14.94 7.70
N ILE A 227 -4.30 -15.40 8.87
CA ILE A 227 -4.30 -16.81 9.27
C ILE A 227 -5.69 -17.44 9.12
N VAL A 228 -5.78 -18.76 9.00
CA VAL A 228 -7.08 -19.46 8.95
C VAL A 228 -7.84 -19.25 10.26
N ASP A 229 -9.05 -18.70 10.16
CA ASP A 229 -9.97 -18.52 11.28
C ASP A 229 -11.19 -19.44 11.13
N LEU A 230 -11.34 -20.36 12.08
CA LEU A 230 -12.41 -21.35 12.05
C LEU A 230 -13.79 -20.72 12.32
N ARG A 231 -13.87 -19.61 13.07
CA ARG A 231 -15.14 -18.93 13.35
C ARG A 231 -15.73 -18.30 12.09
N ILE A 232 -14.86 -17.83 11.19
CA ILE A 232 -15.26 -17.27 9.90
C ILE A 232 -15.67 -18.38 8.93
N LEU A 233 -14.91 -19.48 8.89
CA LEU A 233 -15.14 -20.60 7.97
C LEU A 233 -16.50 -21.30 8.13
N ILE A 234 -17.11 -21.25 9.32
CA ILE A 234 -18.41 -21.88 9.61
C ILE A 234 -19.55 -21.21 8.83
N ASN A 235 -19.37 -19.96 8.40
CA ASN A 235 -20.39 -19.19 7.70
C ASN A 235 -20.63 -19.71 6.28
N LYS A 236 -21.91 -19.85 5.90
CA LYS A 236 -22.35 -20.41 4.61
C LYS A 236 -22.60 -19.34 3.53
N ASN A 237 -21.89 -18.22 3.61
CA ASN A 237 -21.98 -17.11 2.66
C ASN A 237 -21.18 -17.43 1.39
N GLU A 238 -21.58 -16.94 0.21
CA GLU A 238 -20.77 -17.21 -0.99
C GLU A 238 -19.51 -16.34 -1.05
N TYR A 239 -19.54 -15.17 -0.42
CA TYR A 239 -18.41 -14.26 -0.34
C TYR A 239 -18.42 -13.56 1.02
N CYS A 240 -17.28 -13.57 1.70
CA CYS A 240 -17.06 -12.82 2.92
C CYS A 240 -15.75 -12.03 2.83
N MET A 241 -15.83 -10.72 3.06
CA MET A 241 -14.69 -9.83 3.10
C MET A 241 -14.38 -9.46 4.55
N GLU A 242 -13.18 -9.77 5.05
CA GLU A 242 -12.79 -9.21 6.33
C GLU A 242 -12.48 -7.72 6.17
N VAL A 243 -13.11 -6.92 7.02
CA VAL A 243 -12.85 -5.48 7.17
C VAL A 243 -12.33 -5.23 8.56
N THR A 244 -11.54 -4.18 8.75
CA THR A 244 -11.05 -3.79 10.09
C THR A 244 -11.28 -2.29 10.29
N PRO A 245 -11.35 -1.79 11.53
CA PRO A 245 -11.52 -0.36 11.77
C PRO A 245 -10.39 0.48 11.13
N LYS A 246 -10.76 1.59 10.49
CA LYS A 246 -9.80 2.54 9.90
C LYS A 246 -9.01 3.26 10.99
N THR A 247 -7.72 3.40 10.77
CA THR A 247 -6.85 4.36 11.47
C THR A 247 -6.51 5.53 10.54
N LEU A 248 -5.81 6.54 11.03
CA LEU A 248 -5.33 7.67 10.22
C LEU A 248 -4.45 7.23 9.03
N ALA A 249 -3.76 6.08 9.15
CA ALA A 249 -2.96 5.51 8.08
C ALA A 249 -3.80 4.84 6.97
N ASP A 250 -5.06 4.51 7.23
CA ASP A 250 -5.91 3.70 6.34
C ASP A 250 -6.94 4.53 5.55
N VAL A 251 -6.89 5.86 5.63
CA VAL A 251 -7.91 6.77 5.06
C VAL A 251 -8.13 6.62 3.55
N LYS A 252 -7.12 6.14 2.82
CA LYS A 252 -7.19 5.89 1.37
C LYS A 252 -7.74 4.52 0.99
N GLY A 253 -7.89 3.60 1.96
CA GLY A 253 -8.36 2.24 1.70
C GLY A 253 -9.84 2.16 1.34
N GLY A 254 -10.17 1.27 0.40
CA GLY A 254 -11.54 0.94 0.02
C GLY A 254 -12.39 0.50 1.21
N THR A 255 -13.67 0.86 1.19
CA THR A 255 -14.63 0.56 2.27
C THR A 255 -15.84 -0.17 1.72
N LEU A 256 -16.40 -1.08 2.53
CA LEU A 256 -17.68 -1.69 2.23
C LEU A 256 -18.80 -0.66 2.48
N ILE A 257 -19.76 -0.58 1.56
CA ILE A 257 -20.92 0.31 1.67
C ILE A 257 -22.22 -0.45 1.41
N SER A 258 -23.32 0.04 1.98
CA SER A 258 -24.65 -0.39 1.58
C SER A 258 -25.11 0.45 0.39
N TYR A 259 -24.73 -0.04 -0.80
CA TYR A 259 -25.25 0.39 -2.10
C TYR A 259 -25.23 -0.85 -2.97
N GLU A 260 -26.31 -1.64 -2.94
CA GLU A 260 -26.35 -2.98 -3.53
C GLU A 260 -25.20 -3.90 -3.06
N GLY A 261 -24.78 -3.76 -1.78
CA GLY A 261 -23.72 -4.58 -1.18
C GLY A 261 -22.33 -4.43 -1.82
N ARG A 262 -22.00 -3.25 -2.36
CA ARG A 262 -20.77 -3.01 -3.12
C ARG A 262 -19.58 -2.56 -2.26
N LEU A 263 -18.39 -2.84 -2.78
CA LEU A 263 -17.14 -2.21 -2.32
C LEU A 263 -17.01 -0.83 -2.99
N LEU A 264 -16.74 0.20 -2.20
CA LEU A 264 -16.43 1.55 -2.67
C LEU A 264 -14.93 1.81 -2.57
N GLU A 265 -14.29 2.01 -3.71
CA GLU A 265 -12.89 2.43 -3.81
C GLU A 265 -12.78 3.94 -4.08
N ILE A 266 -11.67 4.56 -3.69
CA ILE A 266 -11.45 6.01 -3.87
C ILE A 266 -11.57 6.44 -5.34
N ALA A 267 -11.17 5.59 -6.29
CA ALA A 267 -11.27 5.86 -7.72
C ALA A 267 -12.71 5.94 -8.25
N GLN A 268 -13.69 5.50 -7.47
CA GLN A 268 -15.12 5.55 -7.79
C GLN A 268 -15.81 6.77 -7.15
N VAL A 269 -15.11 7.48 -6.28
CA VAL A 269 -15.64 8.62 -5.52
C VAL A 269 -15.49 9.87 -6.38
N PRO A 270 -16.57 10.63 -6.64
CA PRO A 270 -16.48 11.94 -7.28
C PRO A 270 -15.54 12.86 -6.51
N ASP A 271 -14.76 13.69 -7.23
CA ASP A 271 -13.72 14.56 -6.62
C ASP A 271 -14.26 15.43 -5.47
N GLU A 272 -15.50 15.91 -5.59
CA GLU A 272 -16.22 16.70 -4.59
C GLU A 272 -16.49 15.98 -3.26
N HIS A 273 -16.50 14.65 -3.26
CA HIS A 273 -16.78 13.81 -2.08
C HIS A 273 -15.54 13.05 -1.54
N VAL A 274 -14.35 13.30 -2.09
CA VAL A 274 -13.11 12.63 -1.67
C VAL A 274 -12.77 12.92 -0.20
N SER A 275 -13.02 14.13 0.27
CA SER A 275 -12.81 14.50 1.69
C SER A 275 -13.73 13.72 2.62
N GLU A 276 -14.99 13.55 2.23
CA GLU A 276 -15.97 12.74 2.97
C GLU A 276 -15.60 11.26 2.98
N PHE A 277 -15.11 10.71 1.86
CA PHE A 277 -14.64 9.32 1.79
C PHE A 277 -13.46 9.04 2.73
N LYS A 278 -12.55 10.00 2.85
CA LYS A 278 -11.38 9.92 3.75
C LYS A 278 -11.75 10.12 5.21
N SER A 279 -12.96 10.59 5.52
CA SER A 279 -13.42 10.75 6.90
C SER A 279 -13.63 9.40 7.57
N ILE A 280 -12.84 9.13 8.60
CA ILE A 280 -12.97 7.95 9.46
C ILE A 280 -14.25 7.95 10.30
N GLU A 281 -14.90 9.12 10.45
CA GLU A 281 -16.19 9.23 11.15
C GLU A 281 -17.34 8.67 10.30
N LYS A 282 -17.30 8.93 8.98
CA LYS A 282 -18.30 8.44 8.02
C LYS A 282 -18.02 7.00 7.62
N PHE A 283 -16.79 6.71 7.20
CA PHE A 283 -16.37 5.38 6.74
C PHE A 283 -15.39 4.77 7.75
N LYS A 284 -15.95 4.01 8.69
CA LYS A 284 -15.24 3.51 9.89
C LYS A 284 -14.40 2.26 9.65
N ILE A 285 -14.58 1.60 8.51
CA ILE A 285 -13.98 0.30 8.19
C ILE A 285 -13.23 0.37 6.86
N PHE A 286 -12.28 -0.53 6.64
CA PHE A 286 -11.68 -0.73 5.32
C PHE A 286 -11.40 -2.19 5.03
N ASN A 287 -11.28 -2.51 3.74
CA ASN A 287 -11.01 -3.84 3.23
C ASN A 287 -9.58 -4.28 3.58
N THR A 288 -9.44 -5.44 4.23
CA THR A 288 -8.14 -6.06 4.56
C THR A 288 -7.54 -6.87 3.40
N ASN A 289 -8.34 -7.13 2.37
CA ASN A 289 -8.08 -8.08 1.29
C ASN A 289 -7.91 -9.54 1.76
N ASN A 290 -8.44 -9.87 2.95
CA ASN A 290 -8.67 -11.24 3.41
C ASN A 290 -10.10 -11.63 3.00
N LEU A 291 -10.22 -12.55 2.04
CA LEU A 291 -11.48 -12.87 1.36
C LEU A 291 -11.77 -14.36 1.48
N TRP A 292 -13.00 -14.71 1.84
CA TRP A 292 -13.48 -16.08 1.94
C TRP A 292 -14.53 -16.28 0.86
N VAL A 293 -14.24 -17.13 -0.13
CA VAL A 293 -15.07 -17.22 -1.33
C VAL A 293 -15.46 -18.66 -1.60
N ASN A 294 -16.74 -18.89 -1.89
CA ASN A 294 -17.26 -20.20 -2.24
C ASN A 294 -16.86 -20.58 -3.67
N LEU A 295 -16.21 -21.74 -3.83
CA LEU A 295 -15.67 -22.20 -5.11
C LEU A 295 -16.76 -22.55 -6.12
N ASN A 296 -17.93 -23.04 -5.69
CA ASN A 296 -19.05 -23.29 -6.60
C ASN A 296 -19.62 -21.99 -7.17
N ALA A 297 -19.70 -20.94 -6.34
CA ALA A 297 -20.11 -19.61 -6.78
C ALA A 297 -19.10 -19.02 -7.77
N VAL A 298 -17.79 -19.17 -7.51
CA VAL A 298 -16.73 -18.76 -8.46
C VAL A 298 -16.94 -19.45 -9.81
N LYS A 299 -17.11 -20.78 -9.83
CA LYS A 299 -17.33 -21.54 -11.08
C LYS A 299 -18.54 -21.01 -11.84
N ARG A 300 -19.69 -20.90 -11.16
CA ARG A 300 -20.94 -20.37 -11.74
C ARG A 300 -20.74 -19.00 -12.38
N LEU A 301 -20.13 -18.06 -11.64
CA LEU A 301 -20.01 -16.66 -12.06
C LEU A 301 -18.96 -16.45 -13.16
N VAL A 302 -17.88 -17.25 -13.16
CA VAL A 302 -16.87 -17.22 -14.22
C VAL A 302 -17.41 -17.83 -15.51
N GLU A 303 -18.08 -19.00 -15.43
CA GLU A 303 -18.65 -19.67 -16.61
C GLU A 303 -19.78 -18.87 -17.27
N SER A 304 -20.55 -18.11 -16.48
CA SER A 304 -21.59 -17.22 -17.00
C SER A 304 -21.08 -15.83 -17.37
N ASP A 305 -19.76 -15.57 -17.30
CA ASP A 305 -19.13 -14.27 -17.54
C ASP A 305 -19.80 -13.10 -16.78
N ALA A 306 -20.22 -13.36 -15.52
CA ALA A 306 -20.99 -12.40 -14.71
C ALA A 306 -20.11 -11.44 -13.89
N LEU A 307 -18.82 -11.75 -13.70
CA LEU A 307 -17.90 -10.96 -12.86
C LEU A 307 -17.44 -9.68 -13.57
N LYS A 308 -18.30 -8.66 -13.60
CA LYS A 308 -18.00 -7.35 -14.22
C LYS A 308 -17.46 -6.34 -13.21
N MET A 309 -16.31 -6.63 -12.61
CA MET A 309 -15.66 -5.75 -11.61
C MET A 309 -15.29 -4.39 -12.19
N GLU A 310 -15.22 -3.36 -11.35
CA GLU A 310 -14.74 -2.03 -11.72
C GLU A 310 -13.31 -2.08 -12.25
N ILE A 311 -13.05 -1.25 -13.26
CA ILE A 311 -11.77 -1.16 -13.94
C ILE A 311 -10.94 -0.10 -13.26
N ILE A 312 -9.70 -0.45 -12.93
CA ILE A 312 -8.71 0.44 -12.35
C ILE A 312 -7.70 0.80 -13.45
N PRO A 313 -7.81 1.98 -14.07
CA PRO A 313 -6.80 2.46 -15.00
C PRO A 313 -5.56 2.91 -14.22
N ASN A 314 -4.42 2.37 -14.58
CA ASN A 314 -3.13 2.64 -13.96
C ASN A 314 -2.17 3.19 -15.04
N PRO A 315 -2.19 4.53 -15.28
CA PRO A 315 -1.26 5.16 -16.21
C PRO A 315 0.16 5.07 -15.65
N LYS A 316 1.10 4.66 -16.50
CA LYS A 316 2.53 4.51 -16.18
C LYS A 316 3.39 5.00 -17.33
N GLU A 317 4.69 5.03 -17.08
CA GLU A 317 5.71 5.28 -18.10
C GLU A 317 6.72 4.14 -18.11
N VAL A 318 7.09 3.69 -19.31
CA VAL A 318 8.04 2.59 -19.53
C VAL A 318 8.98 3.05 -20.63
N ASP A 319 10.27 3.21 -20.31
CA ASP A 319 11.29 3.74 -21.24
C ASP A 319 10.86 5.05 -21.93
N GLY A 320 10.24 5.99 -21.21
CA GLY A 320 9.73 7.25 -21.77
C GLY A 320 8.39 7.14 -22.52
N ILE A 321 7.84 5.93 -22.66
CA ILE A 321 6.57 5.69 -23.35
C ILE A 321 5.44 5.68 -22.31
N LYS A 322 4.49 6.61 -22.46
CA LYS A 322 3.26 6.62 -21.67
C LYS A 322 2.39 5.41 -22.03
N VAL A 323 2.09 4.61 -21.03
CA VAL A 323 1.29 3.39 -21.15
C VAL A 323 0.13 3.38 -20.17
N LEU A 324 -0.88 2.57 -20.48
CA LEU A 324 -2.04 2.30 -19.67
C LEU A 324 -2.09 0.81 -19.32
N GLN A 325 -2.22 0.53 -18.02
CA GLN A 325 -2.54 -0.79 -17.48
C GLN A 325 -3.99 -0.76 -16.98
N LEU A 326 -4.76 -1.78 -17.33
CA LEU A 326 -6.15 -1.92 -16.87
C LEU A 326 -6.20 -3.12 -15.94
N GLU A 327 -6.57 -2.86 -14.69
CA GLU A 327 -6.59 -3.88 -13.64
C GLU A 327 -7.99 -3.98 -13.03
N THR A 328 -8.20 -5.05 -12.26
CA THR A 328 -9.40 -5.19 -11.41
C THR A 328 -9.01 -5.66 -10.01
N ALA A 329 -9.86 -5.39 -9.02
CA ALA A 329 -9.65 -5.81 -7.64
C ALA A 329 -10.57 -6.96 -7.26
N ALA A 330 -10.03 -8.01 -6.64
CA ALA A 330 -10.80 -9.18 -6.18
C ALA A 330 -11.95 -8.81 -5.23
N GLY A 331 -11.74 -7.79 -4.39
CA GLY A 331 -12.75 -7.27 -3.48
C GLY A 331 -13.98 -6.67 -4.19
N ALA A 332 -13.80 -6.10 -5.38
CA ALA A 332 -14.90 -5.52 -6.16
C ALA A 332 -15.88 -6.60 -6.66
N ALA A 333 -15.47 -7.87 -6.66
CA ALA A 333 -16.32 -8.96 -7.08
C ALA A 333 -17.47 -9.24 -6.11
N ILE A 334 -17.39 -8.78 -4.85
CA ILE A 334 -18.32 -9.10 -3.76
C ILE A 334 -19.80 -8.94 -4.14
N ARG A 335 -20.14 -7.91 -4.92
CA ARG A 335 -21.52 -7.60 -5.34
C ARG A 335 -22.18 -8.65 -6.25
N PHE A 336 -21.38 -9.52 -6.88
CA PHE A 336 -21.85 -10.54 -7.80
C PHE A 336 -22.17 -11.87 -7.11
N PHE A 337 -21.85 -11.99 -5.82
CA PHE A 337 -22.05 -13.19 -5.03
C PHE A 337 -23.33 -13.08 -4.20
N ASP A 338 -24.06 -14.18 -4.10
CA ASP A 338 -25.25 -14.23 -3.28
C ASP A 338 -24.87 -14.31 -1.80
N LYS A 339 -25.66 -13.62 -0.94
CA LYS A 339 -25.43 -13.59 0.51
C LYS A 339 -24.01 -13.11 0.85
N ALA A 340 -23.46 -12.17 0.10
CA ALA A 340 -22.16 -11.59 0.41
C ALA A 340 -22.22 -10.75 1.70
N ILE A 341 -21.19 -10.86 2.53
CA ILE A 341 -21.08 -10.11 3.79
C ILE A 341 -19.67 -9.54 3.99
N GLY A 342 -19.57 -8.54 4.86
CA GLY A 342 -18.34 -8.17 5.53
C GLY A 342 -18.27 -8.79 6.93
N ILE A 343 -17.07 -8.98 7.47
CA ILE A 343 -16.86 -9.30 8.88
C ILE A 343 -15.87 -8.29 9.46
N ASN A 344 -16.27 -7.55 10.48
CA ASN A 344 -15.42 -6.58 11.15
C ASN A 344 -14.48 -7.28 12.14
N VAL A 345 -13.27 -7.60 11.69
CA VAL A 345 -12.25 -8.35 12.42
C VAL A 345 -11.32 -7.42 13.22
N PRO A 346 -10.68 -7.93 14.29
CA PRO A 346 -9.63 -7.19 14.96
C PRO A 346 -8.42 -6.97 14.04
N ARG A 347 -7.70 -5.86 14.25
CA ARG A 347 -6.50 -5.48 13.47
C ARG A 347 -5.38 -6.52 13.53
N SER A 348 -5.40 -7.43 14.50
CA SER A 348 -4.48 -8.58 14.55
C SER A 348 -4.52 -9.46 13.30
N ARG A 349 -5.61 -9.40 12.51
CA ARG A 349 -5.73 -10.10 11.23
C ARG A 349 -5.24 -9.29 10.01
N PHE A 350 -4.85 -8.04 10.25
CA PHE A 350 -4.34 -7.12 9.25
C PHE A 350 -2.96 -6.58 9.66
N LEU A 351 -1.93 -7.38 9.36
CA LEU A 351 -0.52 -7.06 9.60
C LEU A 351 0.26 -7.13 8.28
N PRO A 352 -0.03 -6.24 7.32
CA PRO A 352 0.71 -6.15 6.07
C PRO A 352 2.10 -5.56 6.30
N VAL A 353 3.07 -6.00 5.50
CA VAL A 353 4.41 -5.38 5.45
C VAL A 353 4.58 -4.72 4.10
N LYS A 354 4.45 -3.40 3.99
CA LYS A 354 4.54 -2.63 2.73
C LYS A 354 5.87 -1.90 2.57
N ALA A 355 6.47 -1.46 3.67
CA ALA A 355 7.76 -0.80 3.72
C ALA A 355 8.68 -1.44 4.77
N THR A 356 9.94 -1.00 4.83
CA THR A 356 10.91 -1.44 5.84
C THR A 356 10.58 -0.95 7.25
N SER A 357 9.78 0.11 7.40
CA SER A 357 9.18 0.50 8.68
C SER A 357 8.26 -0.59 9.24
N ASP A 358 7.42 -1.20 8.38
CA ASP A 358 6.58 -2.33 8.79
C ASP A 358 7.42 -3.57 9.11
N LEU A 359 8.52 -3.77 8.37
CA LEU A 359 9.45 -4.86 8.63
C LEU A 359 10.09 -4.72 10.02
N LEU A 360 10.49 -3.51 10.40
CA LEU A 360 10.99 -3.20 11.74
C LEU A 360 9.98 -3.57 12.83
N LEU A 361 8.69 -3.24 12.63
CA LEU A 361 7.64 -3.61 13.57
C LEU A 361 7.60 -5.12 13.81
N VAL A 362 7.50 -5.93 12.75
CA VAL A 362 7.30 -7.39 12.87
C VAL A 362 8.58 -8.15 13.27
N GLN A 363 9.74 -7.57 13.00
CA GLN A 363 11.04 -8.09 13.44
C GLN A 363 11.34 -7.82 14.90
N SER A 364 10.77 -6.76 15.46
CA SER A 364 11.03 -6.35 16.83
C SER A 364 10.39 -7.26 17.89
N ASP A 365 10.69 -6.93 19.15
CA ASP A 365 10.07 -7.50 20.34
C ASP A 365 8.61 -7.05 20.57
N LEU A 366 8.01 -6.22 19.70
CA LEU A 366 6.56 -6.00 19.69
C LEU A 366 5.78 -7.28 19.37
N TYR A 367 6.44 -8.21 18.69
CA TYR A 367 5.89 -9.51 18.37
C TYR A 367 6.82 -10.63 18.86
N THR A 368 6.24 -11.79 19.05
CA THR A 368 6.91 -13.06 19.26
C THR A 368 6.54 -14.00 18.13
N LEU A 369 7.35 -15.02 17.88
CA LEU A 369 7.07 -16.05 16.88
C LEU A 369 6.81 -17.39 17.56
N GLU A 370 5.65 -17.98 17.31
CA GLU A 370 5.28 -19.31 17.82
C GLU A 370 4.64 -20.10 16.68
N SER A 371 5.19 -21.26 16.32
CA SER A 371 4.59 -22.14 15.30
C SER A 371 4.23 -21.45 13.97
N GLY A 372 5.06 -20.49 13.54
CA GLY A 372 4.85 -19.69 12.32
C GLY A 372 3.89 -18.51 12.49
N PHE A 373 3.27 -18.34 13.65
CA PHE A 373 2.38 -17.23 13.96
C PHE A 373 3.16 -16.05 14.55
N VAL A 374 2.97 -14.86 13.97
CA VAL A 374 3.51 -13.61 14.50
C VAL A 374 2.50 -13.07 15.53
N ILE A 375 2.80 -13.29 16.81
CA ILE A 375 1.91 -13.04 17.93
C ILE A 375 2.30 -11.74 18.64
N ARG A 376 1.32 -10.91 18.97
CA ARG A 376 1.54 -9.68 19.73
C ARG A 376 2.19 -10.00 21.10
N ASN A 377 3.29 -9.34 21.42
CA ASN A 377 3.94 -9.51 22.71
C ASN A 377 3.06 -8.95 23.84
N LYS A 378 2.77 -9.77 24.86
CA LYS A 378 1.96 -9.38 26.03
C LYS A 378 2.63 -8.31 26.91
N ALA A 379 3.94 -8.11 26.79
CA ALA A 379 4.65 -7.04 27.48
C ALA A 379 4.30 -5.64 26.94
N ARG A 380 3.75 -5.57 25.71
CA ARG A 380 3.27 -4.32 25.13
C ARG A 380 1.96 -3.91 25.79
N ALA A 381 1.99 -2.86 26.61
CA ALA A 381 0.79 -2.34 27.29
C ALA A 381 -0.20 -1.67 26.32
N ASN A 382 0.31 -0.92 25.33
CA ASN A 382 -0.53 -0.25 24.33
C ASN A 382 -0.92 -1.23 23.19
N PRO A 383 -2.21 -1.52 22.97
CA PRO A 383 -2.64 -2.42 21.90
C PRO A 383 -2.24 -1.93 20.49
N GLU A 384 -1.99 -0.63 20.30
CA GLU A 384 -1.60 -0.04 19.02
C GLU A 384 -0.09 -0.18 18.74
N ASN A 385 0.24 -0.31 17.44
CA ASN A 385 1.63 -0.24 16.97
C ASN A 385 2.15 1.20 17.11
N PRO A 386 3.46 1.38 17.41
CA PRO A 386 4.07 2.69 17.26
C PRO A 386 4.08 3.14 15.81
N SER A 387 4.04 4.46 15.60
CA SER A 387 4.27 5.04 14.27
C SER A 387 5.76 5.00 13.96
N ILE A 388 6.14 4.46 12.80
CA ILE A 388 7.55 4.39 12.36
C ILE A 388 7.69 5.02 10.98
N GLU A 389 8.49 6.07 10.92
CA GLU A 389 8.90 6.75 9.69
C GLU A 389 10.42 6.59 9.52
N LEU A 390 10.83 5.85 8.49
CA LEU A 390 12.24 5.67 8.13
C LEU A 390 12.52 6.40 6.82
N GLY A 391 13.59 7.18 6.79
CA GLY A 391 14.04 7.94 5.64
C GLY A 391 14.39 7.06 4.42
N PRO A 392 14.58 7.68 3.24
CA PRO A 392 14.85 6.98 1.99
C PRO A 392 16.08 6.05 2.05
N GLU A 393 17.04 6.33 2.92
CA GLU A 393 18.23 5.52 3.17
C GLU A 393 17.89 4.10 3.64
N PHE A 394 16.75 3.91 4.30
CA PHE A 394 16.24 2.63 4.81
C PHE A 394 15.25 1.95 3.85
N LYS A 395 14.91 2.56 2.71
CA LYS A 395 13.87 2.06 1.81
C LYS A 395 14.16 0.65 1.26
N LYS A 396 15.43 0.36 0.96
CA LYS A 396 15.86 -0.95 0.44
C LYS A 396 16.16 -1.90 1.60
N VAL A 397 15.69 -3.14 1.54
CA VAL A 397 15.93 -4.17 2.58
C VAL A 397 17.41 -4.33 2.89
N SER A 398 18.28 -4.35 1.88
CA SER A 398 19.73 -4.46 2.08
C SER A 398 20.30 -3.33 2.94
N ASN A 399 19.83 -2.10 2.72
CA ASN A 399 20.30 -0.94 3.46
C ASN A 399 19.70 -0.91 4.87
N PHE A 400 18.40 -1.24 4.99
CA PHE A 400 17.72 -1.38 6.26
C PHE A 400 18.46 -2.38 7.16
N LEU A 401 18.71 -3.60 6.67
CA LEU A 401 19.44 -4.63 7.42
C LEU A 401 20.88 -4.21 7.72
N GLY A 402 21.56 -3.55 6.79
CA GLY A 402 22.92 -3.06 7.01
C GLY A 402 23.02 -1.98 8.09
N ARG A 403 21.96 -1.16 8.24
CA ARG A 403 21.91 -0.04 9.20
C ARG A 403 21.52 -0.44 10.61
N PHE A 404 20.96 -1.63 10.82
CA PHE A 404 20.65 -2.17 12.14
C PHE A 404 21.55 -3.37 12.45
N LYS A 405 22.59 -3.18 13.27
CA LYS A 405 23.47 -4.29 13.70
C LYS A 405 22.70 -5.38 14.46
N SER A 406 21.67 -4.97 15.20
CA SER A 406 20.55 -5.82 15.60
C SER A 406 19.26 -5.00 15.57
N ILE A 407 18.11 -5.67 15.49
CA ILE A 407 16.82 -5.00 15.62
C ILE A 407 16.68 -4.41 17.04
N PRO A 408 16.35 -3.12 17.18
CA PRO A 408 16.18 -2.49 18.49
C PRO A 408 14.94 -3.03 19.21
N SER A 409 14.99 -3.00 20.55
CA SER A 409 13.80 -3.17 21.39
C SER A 409 12.92 -1.95 21.24
N ILE A 410 11.66 -2.13 20.84
CA ILE A 410 10.67 -1.06 20.65
C ILE A 410 9.33 -1.37 21.35
N VAL A 411 9.30 -2.33 22.28
CA VAL A 411 8.10 -2.69 23.04
C VAL A 411 7.47 -1.52 23.82
N GLU A 412 8.26 -0.53 24.23
CA GLU A 412 7.83 0.70 24.93
C GLU A 412 7.82 1.95 24.02
N LEU A 413 7.94 1.80 22.69
CA LEU A 413 7.96 2.91 21.75
C LEU A 413 6.54 3.43 21.43
N ASP A 414 6.38 4.74 21.27
CA ASP A 414 5.16 5.37 20.75
C ASP A 414 5.35 5.87 19.32
N SER A 415 6.48 6.52 19.02
CA SER A 415 6.83 6.92 17.66
C SER A 415 8.35 6.93 17.42
N LEU A 416 8.74 6.60 16.19
CA LEU A 416 10.11 6.70 15.70
C LEU A 416 10.15 7.43 14.35
N LYS A 417 10.91 8.51 14.29
CA LYS A 417 11.28 9.18 13.02
C LYS A 417 12.79 9.10 12.85
N VAL A 418 13.25 8.59 11.70
CA VAL A 418 14.68 8.53 11.35
C VAL A 418 14.90 9.14 9.98
N ALA A 419 15.79 10.12 9.86
CA ALA A 419 16.11 10.75 8.59
C ALA A 419 17.62 10.97 8.42
N GLY A 420 18.14 10.83 7.20
CA GLY A 420 19.56 10.98 6.88
C GLY A 420 20.40 9.73 7.16
N ASP A 421 21.72 9.88 7.14
CA ASP A 421 22.68 8.76 7.25
C ASP A 421 22.86 8.25 8.69
N VAL A 422 21.83 7.56 9.20
CA VAL A 422 21.78 7.01 10.57
C VAL A 422 22.07 5.50 10.58
N TRP A 423 22.84 5.07 11.58
CA TRP A 423 23.22 3.68 11.82
C TRP A 423 22.98 3.31 13.28
N PHE A 424 22.54 2.08 13.54
CA PHE A 424 22.20 1.58 14.87
C PHE A 424 23.11 0.42 15.27
N GLY A 425 23.70 0.53 16.46
CA GLY A 425 24.43 -0.52 17.13
C GLY A 425 23.56 -1.70 17.58
N ALA A 426 24.18 -2.69 18.21
CA ALA A 426 23.51 -3.86 18.74
C ALA A 426 22.87 -3.56 20.10
N GLY A 427 21.72 -4.18 20.39
CA GLY A 427 21.05 -4.07 21.70
C GLY A 427 20.49 -2.68 22.03
N VAL A 428 20.21 -1.85 21.03
CA VAL A 428 19.57 -0.54 21.22
C VAL A 428 18.13 -0.70 21.73
N ILE A 429 17.71 0.19 22.63
CA ILE A 429 16.36 0.24 23.21
C ILE A 429 15.77 1.62 22.92
N LEU A 430 14.60 1.67 22.29
CA LEU A 430 13.87 2.91 21.98
C LEU A 430 12.56 2.95 22.76
N LYS A 431 12.26 4.08 23.41
CA LYS A 431 11.08 4.26 24.28
C LYS A 431 10.38 5.60 24.03
N GLY A 432 9.06 5.64 24.18
CA GLY A 432 8.28 6.86 24.03
C GLY A 432 8.40 7.47 22.63
N LYS A 433 8.62 8.78 22.52
CA LYS A 433 8.77 9.47 21.23
C LYS A 433 10.25 9.70 20.90
N VAL A 434 10.70 9.19 19.75
CA VAL A 434 12.11 9.29 19.33
C VAL A 434 12.21 9.87 17.91
N SER A 435 13.01 10.92 17.76
CA SER A 435 13.38 11.47 16.45
C SER A 435 14.91 11.54 16.32
N ILE A 436 15.45 10.91 15.28
CA ILE A 436 16.89 10.87 14.99
C ILE A 436 17.11 11.38 13.58
N VAL A 437 17.60 12.61 13.47
CA VAL A 437 17.84 13.28 12.18
C VAL A 437 19.34 13.56 12.04
N ALA A 438 19.94 12.95 11.02
CA ALA A 438 21.29 13.27 10.58
C ALA A 438 21.23 14.41 9.56
N LYS A 439 22.07 15.42 9.78
CA LYS A 439 22.24 16.54 8.84
C LYS A 439 22.83 16.05 7.52
N PRO A 440 22.64 16.79 6.41
CA PRO A 440 23.30 16.48 5.15
C PRO A 440 24.80 16.23 5.35
N ASP A 441 25.30 15.17 4.73
CA ASP A 441 26.71 14.72 4.77
C ASP A 441 27.25 14.36 6.17
N VAL A 442 26.38 14.22 7.18
CA VAL A 442 26.75 13.76 8.52
C VAL A 442 26.29 12.33 8.70
N LYS A 443 27.22 11.44 9.08
CA LYS A 443 26.90 10.09 9.55
C LYS A 443 26.65 10.11 11.05
N LEU A 444 25.50 9.58 11.48
CA LEU A 444 25.18 9.42 12.90
C LEU A 444 25.15 7.93 13.26
N GLU A 445 25.87 7.56 14.32
CA GLU A 445 25.90 6.19 14.83
C GLU A 445 25.33 6.15 16.26
N VAL A 446 24.23 5.41 16.44
CA VAL A 446 23.68 5.10 17.76
C VAL A 446 24.51 3.95 18.35
N PRO A 447 25.17 4.14 19.51
CA PRO A 447 26.11 3.15 20.02
C PRO A 447 25.42 1.86 20.51
N ASP A 448 26.21 0.77 20.60
CA ASP A 448 25.75 -0.51 21.14
C ASP A 448 25.17 -0.32 22.57
N GLY A 449 24.03 -0.93 22.85
CA GLY A 449 23.35 -0.88 24.15
C GLY A 449 22.68 0.46 24.50
N ALA A 450 22.65 1.43 23.58
CA ALA A 450 22.06 2.73 23.84
C ALA A 450 20.56 2.62 24.19
N VAL A 451 20.15 3.39 25.19
CA VAL A 451 18.73 3.59 25.53
C VAL A 451 18.34 5.02 25.15
N VAL A 452 17.41 5.16 24.21
CA VAL A 452 16.90 6.44 23.74
C VAL A 452 15.41 6.53 24.10
N ALA A 453 15.07 7.46 24.98
CA ALA A 453 13.71 7.64 25.51
C ALA A 453 13.32 9.12 25.43
N ASP A 454 12.13 9.42 24.89
CA ASP A 454 11.53 10.76 24.85
C ASP A 454 12.50 11.87 24.43
N LYS A 455 13.25 11.61 23.35
CA LYS A 455 14.20 12.56 22.77
C LYS A 455 13.71 13.03 21.41
N GLU A 456 13.36 14.31 21.37
CA GLU A 456 13.08 15.07 20.15
C GLU A 456 14.21 16.09 19.94
N GLY A 457 14.96 15.97 18.84
CA GLY A 457 15.97 16.95 18.46
C GLY A 457 17.10 16.36 17.60
N ASP A 458 17.75 17.22 16.80
CA ASP A 458 19.12 16.97 16.32
C ASP A 458 20.00 16.58 17.53
N PHE A 459 21.08 15.84 17.34
CA PHE A 459 22.11 15.53 18.35
C PHE A 459 21.87 14.27 19.23
N LEU A 460 22.33 13.14 18.72
CA LEU A 460 23.32 12.38 19.50
C LEU A 460 24.68 12.99 19.16
N GLU A 461 25.30 13.71 20.09
CA GLU A 461 26.69 14.15 19.88
C GLU A 461 27.56 12.91 19.62
N PRO A 462 28.45 12.93 18.62
CA PRO A 462 29.35 11.83 18.38
C PRO A 462 30.25 11.68 19.61
N VAL A 463 30.03 10.63 20.40
CA VAL A 463 30.95 10.24 21.45
C VAL A 463 32.22 9.77 20.76
N LEU A 464 33.14 10.69 20.52
CA LEU A 464 34.52 10.37 20.19
C LEU A 464 35.12 9.69 21.40
N GLY A 465 35.13 8.36 21.39
CA GLY A 465 35.87 7.56 22.36
C GLY A 465 37.34 7.94 22.34
N ARG A 466 37.77 8.68 23.36
CA ARG A 466 39.13 8.60 23.89
C ARG A 466 39.05 8.18 25.34
N SER A 467 39.29 6.90 25.54
CA SER A 467 39.85 6.39 26.78
C SER A 467 41.27 6.93 26.93
N ASP A 468 41.51 7.82 27.88
CA ASP A 468 42.79 7.94 28.56
C ASP A 468 42.56 8.33 30.02
N PRO A 469 43.24 7.68 30.98
CA PRO A 469 43.09 7.94 32.40
C PRO A 469 43.90 9.17 32.80
N LEU A 470 43.28 10.11 33.51
CA LEU A 470 44.00 11.13 34.26
C LEU A 470 43.84 10.84 35.75
N GLU A 471 44.92 10.31 36.32
CA GLU A 471 45.26 10.49 37.73
C GLU A 471 45.58 11.97 37.96
N GLU A 472 45.06 12.54 39.04
CA GLU A 472 45.72 13.49 39.96
C GLU A 472 44.69 13.82 41.06
N GLU A 473 44.88 13.26 42.25
CA GLU A 473 45.45 13.93 43.44
C GLU A 473 44.56 15.08 43.96
N GLY A 474 44.12 14.90 45.21
CA GLY A 474 43.18 15.79 45.86
C GLY A 474 43.82 17.00 46.54
N GLU A 475 42.97 17.99 46.85
CA GLU A 475 43.17 18.89 47.98
C GLU A 475 41.80 19.45 48.42
N GLU A 476 41.46 19.21 49.69
CA GLU A 476 40.40 19.92 50.42
C GLU A 476 40.93 21.26 50.95
N VAL A 477 40.22 22.36 50.73
CA VAL A 477 40.18 23.49 51.68
C VAL A 477 38.79 24.15 51.63
N GLY A 478 38.17 24.33 52.81
CA GLY A 478 36.77 24.71 53.01
C GLY A 478 36.42 26.22 53.04
N PRO A 479 35.48 26.67 53.90
CA PRO A 479 34.28 27.40 53.45
C PRO A 479 34.21 28.90 53.81
N GLY A 480 33.39 29.65 53.06
CA GLY A 480 32.86 31.00 53.38
C GLY A 480 32.03 31.52 52.19
N GLY A 481 30.71 31.71 52.28
CA GLY A 481 30.01 32.90 52.83
C GLY A 481 30.09 34.08 51.86
N GLY A 482 29.05 34.76 51.36
CA GLY A 482 27.59 34.69 51.42
C GLY A 482 27.02 35.89 50.62
N VAL A 483 25.68 35.94 50.49
CA VAL A 483 24.82 37.15 50.34
C VAL A 483 24.68 37.85 48.97
N VAL A 484 23.47 37.69 48.40
CA VAL A 484 22.48 38.66 47.82
C VAL A 484 22.94 39.81 46.90
N GLY A 485 22.26 39.92 45.75
CA GLY A 485 22.09 41.14 44.99
C GLY A 485 21.00 41.01 43.91
N GLU A 486 19.83 41.58 44.17
CA GLU A 486 18.70 41.72 43.24
C GLU A 486 18.95 42.75 42.11
N ASN A 487 18.22 42.54 41.02
CA ASN A 487 17.37 43.50 40.29
C ASN A 487 17.80 44.19 38.98
N CYS A 488 16.75 44.29 38.14
CA CYS A 488 16.50 45.09 36.94
C CYS A 488 17.05 44.52 35.62
N GLY A 489 16.29 44.33 34.55
CA GLY A 489 14.90 44.67 34.23
C GLY A 489 14.73 44.60 32.70
N GLY A 490 13.55 44.23 32.21
CA GLY A 490 13.28 44.17 30.77
C GLY A 490 12.04 43.33 30.43
N GLU A 491 10.88 43.94 30.62
CA GLU A 491 9.55 43.46 30.23
C GLU A 491 9.42 43.31 28.70
N PHE A 492 8.72 42.27 28.26
CA PHE A 492 7.77 42.35 27.15
C PHE A 492 6.60 41.39 27.44
N GLU A 493 5.41 41.97 27.43
CA GLU A 493 4.12 41.35 27.75
C GLU A 493 3.59 40.42 26.64
N ASP A 494 2.97 39.33 27.10
CA ASP A 494 1.73 38.64 26.68
C ASP A 494 1.21 38.69 25.24
N GLY A 495 0.82 37.49 24.75
CA GLY A 495 0.04 37.35 23.53
C GLY A 495 -0.38 35.94 23.11
N VAL A 496 -1.19 35.26 23.94
CA VAL A 496 -2.27 34.30 23.56
C VAL A 496 -1.90 32.94 22.94
N ALA A 497 -2.53 31.91 23.53
CA ALA A 497 -2.50 30.50 23.19
C ALA A 497 -3.43 30.10 22.01
N GLU A 498 -3.16 28.88 21.50
CA GLU A 498 -4.07 27.97 20.77
C GLU A 498 -4.56 28.35 19.36
N LEU A 499 -4.08 27.60 18.34
CA LEU A 499 -4.87 26.70 17.47
C LEU A 499 -4.10 26.31 16.19
N LEU A 500 -4.26 25.04 15.79
CA LEU A 500 -3.82 24.37 14.54
C LEU A 500 -2.33 23.97 14.47
N GLY A 501 -1.94 22.71 14.26
CA GLY A 501 -2.67 21.59 13.65
C GLY A 501 -1.81 21.04 12.51
N ASP A 502 -1.62 19.72 12.53
CA ASP A 502 -0.74 18.93 11.68
C ASP A 502 -0.93 19.11 10.16
N GLY A 503 0.14 18.81 9.41
CA GLY A 503 0.02 18.14 8.11
C GLY A 503 0.64 18.87 6.92
N PHE A 504 1.89 18.56 6.59
CA PHE A 504 2.40 18.65 5.23
C PHE A 504 3.40 17.51 4.97
N ASP A 505 2.93 16.48 4.27
CA ASP A 505 3.78 15.46 3.66
C ASP A 505 4.11 15.87 2.22
N GLY A 506 5.39 15.69 1.87
CA GLY A 506 6.02 16.23 0.67
C GLY A 506 5.53 15.63 -0.65
N LEU A 507 5.27 16.51 -1.61
CA LEU A 507 5.25 16.20 -3.04
C LEU A 507 6.69 16.05 -3.55
N LEU A 508 7.00 14.90 -4.15
CA LEU A 508 8.16 14.73 -5.02
C LEU A 508 8.01 15.64 -6.25
N LEU A 509 8.97 16.54 -6.46
CA LEU A 509 9.20 17.21 -7.74
C LEU A 509 10.19 16.37 -8.54
N GLU A 510 9.75 15.83 -9.67
CA GLU A 510 10.63 15.16 -10.64
C GLU A 510 11.50 16.18 -11.40
N ARG A 511 12.77 15.82 -11.58
CA ARG A 511 13.77 16.58 -12.34
C ARG A 511 13.46 16.50 -13.83
N GLY A 512 13.34 17.64 -14.50
CA GLY A 512 13.48 17.71 -15.96
C GLY A 512 14.95 17.67 -16.35
N GLU A 513 15.34 16.73 -17.22
CA GLU A 513 16.65 16.71 -17.87
C GLU A 513 16.68 17.67 -19.07
N GLU A 514 17.88 18.20 -19.29
CA GLU A 514 18.26 19.22 -20.27
C GLU A 514 18.37 18.63 -21.69
N ASP A 515 17.68 19.24 -22.66
CA ASP A 515 17.88 18.96 -24.08
C ASP A 515 19.22 19.55 -24.56
N LYS A 516 20.13 18.67 -24.98
CA LYS A 516 21.32 19.01 -25.75
C LYS A 516 20.92 19.41 -27.17
N VAL A 517 21.25 20.65 -27.56
CA VAL A 517 21.29 21.07 -28.97
C VAL A 517 22.74 21.32 -29.36
N GLU A 518 23.27 20.52 -30.29
CA GLU A 518 24.53 20.78 -30.98
C GLU A 518 24.34 21.81 -32.10
N GLY A 519 25.21 22.84 -32.14
CA GLY A 519 25.25 23.83 -33.23
C GLY A 519 26.51 24.70 -33.14
N GLY A 520 27.39 24.62 -34.15
CA GLY A 520 28.77 25.11 -34.11
C GLY A 520 29.01 26.64 -34.12
N ALA A 521 30.13 26.99 -33.47
CA ALA A 521 31.13 28.03 -33.78
C ALA A 521 30.70 29.52 -33.90
N SER A 522 31.16 30.38 -32.99
CA SER A 522 32.48 31.07 -33.05
C SER A 522 32.55 32.27 -32.06
N ASP A 523 33.75 32.48 -31.53
CA ASP A 523 34.33 33.73 -30.98
C ASP A 523 33.73 34.46 -29.75
N ARG A 524 34.63 34.57 -28.75
CA ARG A 524 34.81 35.63 -27.73
C ARG A 524 33.94 35.61 -26.46
N GLY A 525 34.62 35.16 -25.39
CA GLY A 525 34.64 35.63 -24.00
C GLY A 525 33.46 36.41 -23.41
N GLU A 526 32.89 35.88 -22.33
CA GLU A 526 32.78 36.51 -21.00
C GLU A 526 32.06 35.55 -20.04
N GLU A 527 32.58 35.44 -18.80
CA GLU A 527 31.97 34.70 -17.69
C GLU A 527 30.65 35.35 -17.27
N TRP A 528 29.56 34.58 -17.20
CA TRP A 528 28.32 34.98 -16.53
C TRP A 528 27.94 33.95 -15.45
N ARG A 529 27.75 34.43 -14.22
CA ARG A 529 27.12 33.68 -13.13
C ARG A 529 25.62 33.55 -13.42
N GLU A 530 25.08 32.33 -13.39
CA GLU A 530 23.63 32.12 -13.41
C GLU A 530 23.04 32.33 -12.01
N GLU A 531 22.19 33.34 -11.86
CA GLU A 531 21.20 33.45 -10.79
C GLU A 531 19.94 32.66 -11.19
N ARG A 532 19.53 31.70 -10.36
CA ARG A 532 18.24 31.00 -10.52
C ARG A 532 17.14 31.78 -9.81
N VAL A 533 16.18 32.30 -10.58
CA VAL A 533 14.92 32.86 -10.07
C VAL A 533 13.87 31.75 -10.03
N VAL A 534 13.35 31.44 -8.83
CA VAL A 534 12.20 30.55 -8.64
C VAL A 534 10.96 31.41 -8.42
N VAL A 535 9.95 31.28 -9.29
CA VAL A 535 8.66 31.95 -9.14
C VAL A 535 7.69 31.00 -8.44
N ALA A 536 7.38 31.28 -7.16
CA ALA A 536 6.29 30.62 -6.44
C ALA A 536 4.95 31.29 -6.82
N ARG A 537 3.95 30.50 -7.19
CA ARG A 537 2.55 30.95 -7.31
C ARG A 537 1.84 30.64 -5.99
N GLU A 538 1.44 31.69 -5.30
CA GLU A 538 0.55 31.66 -4.15
C GLU A 538 -0.90 31.57 -4.65
N VAL A 539 -1.65 30.57 -4.22
CA VAL A 539 -3.10 30.50 -4.42
C VAL A 539 -3.74 30.82 -3.07
N ALA A 540 -4.22 32.06 -2.93
CA ALA A 540 -4.98 32.48 -1.77
C ALA A 540 -6.37 31.81 -1.80
N ALA A 541 -6.74 31.16 -0.69
CA ALA A 541 -8.10 30.74 -0.42
C ALA A 541 -8.88 31.94 0.13
N GLU A 542 -9.93 32.38 -0.55
CA GLU A 542 -10.92 33.28 0.01
C GLU A 542 -11.88 32.46 0.89
N GLU A 543 -11.87 32.75 2.20
CA GLU A 543 -12.97 32.43 3.10
C GLU A 543 -14.15 33.35 2.76
N ASP A 544 -15.32 32.78 2.49
CA ASP A 544 -16.55 33.56 2.42
C ASP A 544 -17.56 33.06 3.46
N SER A 545 -17.80 33.93 4.42
CA SER A 545 -18.76 33.78 5.52
C SER A 545 -20.00 34.63 5.24
N GLY A 546 -21.19 34.04 5.30
CA GLY A 546 -22.45 34.78 5.42
C GLY A 546 -23.63 34.03 4.81
N HIS A 547 -24.53 33.42 5.61
CA HIS A 547 -25.74 34.06 6.14
C HIS A 547 -26.42 35.03 5.16
N GLY A 548 -27.60 34.61 4.69
CA GLY A 548 -28.33 35.29 3.63
C GLY A 548 -29.02 36.59 4.03
N SER A 549 -29.27 37.41 3.03
CA SER A 549 -30.55 38.09 2.80
C SER A 549 -30.50 38.69 1.39
N GLY A 550 -31.59 38.52 0.64
CA GLY A 550 -31.55 38.59 -0.82
C GLY A 550 -31.57 39.99 -1.43
N LEU A 551 -31.46 40.00 -2.76
CA LEU A 551 -32.08 40.99 -3.65
C LEU A 551 -32.12 40.41 -5.07
N ARG A 552 -33.32 40.40 -5.66
CA ARG A 552 -33.59 40.04 -7.07
C ARG A 552 -33.20 41.20 -7.99
N PHE A 553 -32.55 40.90 -9.10
CA PHE A 553 -32.77 41.42 -10.47
C PHE A 553 -32.10 40.37 -11.39
N GLY A 554 -32.62 39.86 -12.51
CA GLY A 554 -33.65 40.32 -13.43
C GLY A 554 -33.01 40.54 -14.81
N GLY A 555 -33.02 39.51 -15.69
CA GLY A 555 -32.92 39.69 -17.14
C GLY A 555 -31.84 38.89 -17.89
N GLY A 556 -32.29 38.11 -18.88
CA GLY A 556 -31.80 38.22 -20.26
C GLY A 556 -30.63 37.32 -20.70
N VAL A 557 -30.96 36.37 -21.57
CA VAL A 557 -30.09 35.47 -22.34
C VAL A 557 -29.37 36.22 -23.47
N GLU A 558 -28.11 35.89 -23.77
CA GLU A 558 -27.61 35.74 -25.16
C GLU A 558 -26.28 34.98 -25.24
N GLU A 559 -26.24 34.00 -26.15
CA GLU A 559 -25.05 33.29 -26.62
C GLU A 559 -24.12 34.24 -27.39
N VAL A 560 -22.80 34.17 -27.14
CA VAL A 560 -21.79 34.59 -28.13
C VAL A 560 -20.68 33.54 -28.16
N GLY A 561 -20.43 33.05 -29.38
CA GLY A 561 -19.52 31.95 -29.69
C GLY A 561 -18.02 32.28 -29.71
N GLN A 562 -17.28 31.23 -30.01
CA GLN A 562 -15.83 31.08 -30.11
C GLN A 562 -15.07 32.19 -30.86
N ALA A 563 -13.96 32.68 -30.27
CA ALA A 563 -12.73 33.01 -30.99
C ALA A 563 -11.50 33.12 -30.04
N LYS A 564 -10.61 32.13 -30.17
CA LYS A 564 -9.12 32.14 -30.21
C LYS A 564 -8.28 33.05 -29.29
N GLU A 565 -7.38 32.35 -28.58
CA GLU A 565 -5.93 32.63 -28.46
C GLU A 565 -5.45 34.02 -28.85
N GLU A 566 -5.36 34.93 -27.87
CA GLU A 566 -4.43 36.08 -27.85
C GLU A 566 -4.52 36.77 -26.49
N GLY A 567 -3.97 36.13 -25.45
CA GLY A 567 -3.99 36.68 -24.08
C GLY A 567 -2.72 36.48 -23.25
N PHE A 568 -1.75 35.72 -23.78
CA PHE A 568 -0.57 35.33 -23.00
C PHE A 568 0.67 36.23 -23.25
N TRP A 569 0.71 36.96 -24.37
CA TRP A 569 1.84 37.82 -24.75
C TRP A 569 1.71 39.30 -24.34
N ALA A 570 0.53 39.74 -23.90
CA ALA A 570 0.28 41.14 -23.52
C ALA A 570 0.60 41.45 -22.03
N CYS A 571 0.79 40.43 -21.18
CA CYS A 571 1.11 40.63 -19.76
C CYS A 571 2.63 40.66 -19.47
N LEU A 572 3.46 40.11 -20.37
CA LEU A 572 4.92 40.03 -20.16
C LEU A 572 5.70 41.30 -20.54
N GLN A 573 5.09 42.25 -21.26
CA GLN A 573 5.73 43.52 -21.62
C GLN A 573 5.47 44.67 -20.63
N ARG A 574 4.72 44.44 -19.55
CA ARG A 574 4.36 45.47 -18.56
C ARG A 574 5.12 45.39 -17.23
N LEU A 575 5.97 44.38 -17.03
CA LEU A 575 6.79 44.19 -15.82
C LEU A 575 8.30 44.41 -16.02
N LYS A 576 8.73 44.86 -17.21
CA LYS A 576 10.15 45.20 -17.49
C LYS A 576 10.44 46.71 -17.51
N ARG A 577 9.57 47.53 -16.89
CA ARG A 577 9.72 49.00 -16.90
C ARG A 577 9.77 49.67 -15.52
N ASP A 578 9.78 48.93 -14.41
CA ASP A 578 9.96 49.51 -13.06
C ASP A 578 10.85 48.60 -12.19
N SER A 579 12.14 48.48 -12.55
CA SER A 579 13.27 48.36 -11.60
C SER A 579 14.56 48.47 -12.43
N GLY A 580 15.15 49.68 -12.41
CA GLY A 580 16.52 49.90 -12.87
C GLY A 580 17.53 49.59 -11.80
#